data_AF-A0AAV7CWU6-F1
#
_entry.id   AF-A0AAV7CWU6-F1
#
_cell.length_a   1.000
_cell.length_b   1.000
_cell.length_c   1.000
_cell.angle_alpha   90.00
_cell.angle_beta   90.00
_cell.angle_gamma   90.00
#
_symmetry.space_group_name_H-M   'P 1'
#
loop_
_entity.id
_entity.type
_entity.pdbx_description
1 polymer ?
#
loop_
_entity_poly.entity_id
_entity_poly.type
_entity_poly.pdbx_seq_one_letter_code
_entity_poly.pdbx_strand_id
1 'polypeptide(L)'
;MPEIESLMLAKAKEAWDQEHVNTQEEKQRYLNERVPHCNTHSLGMAVLQELCRELHEKVGIVDEERYDIEAKVLHNTREIEDLKMKVLDLRGKFKRPALRRVRVSADAMLRALLGSKHKVSMDLRANLKSVKKEDTEK
;
A
#
# COMPACT_ATOMS: atom_id res chain seq x y z
N MET A 1 -14.92 -16.86 15.64
CA MET A 1 -13.55 -16.37 15.39
C MET A 1 -13.38 -15.44 14.17
N PRO A 2 -14.17 -15.49 13.08
CA PRO A 2 -14.02 -14.55 11.95
C PRO A 2 -14.21 -13.06 12.32
N GLU A 3 -15.02 -12.81 13.35
CA GLU A 3 -15.39 -11.46 13.79
C GLU A 3 -14.23 -10.73 14.49
N ILE A 4 -13.38 -11.47 15.23
CA ILE A 4 -12.19 -10.90 15.89
C ILE A 4 -11.12 -10.54 14.86
N GLU A 5 -10.86 -11.43 13.88
CA GLU A 5 -9.90 -11.16 12.80
C GLU A 5 -10.30 -9.93 11.98
N SER A 6 -11.59 -9.79 11.68
CA SER A 6 -12.11 -8.61 10.98
C SER A 6 -11.93 -7.31 11.79
N LEU A 7 -12.15 -7.35 13.10
CA LEU A 7 -11.94 -6.19 13.98
C LEU A 7 -10.46 -5.82 14.10
N MET A 8 -9.57 -6.82 14.18
CA MET A 8 -8.13 -6.59 14.20
C MET A 8 -7.63 -5.95 12.91
N LEU A 9 -8.10 -6.41 11.75
CA LEU A 9 -7.76 -5.82 10.46
C LEU A 9 -8.27 -4.37 10.33
N ALA A 10 -9.50 -4.10 10.80
CA ALA A 10 -10.05 -2.75 10.81
C ALA A 10 -9.19 -1.80 11.65
N LYS A 11 -8.80 -2.22 12.86
CA LYS A 11 -7.92 -1.44 13.75
C LYS A 11 -6.51 -1.27 13.19
N ALA A 12 -5.96 -2.30 12.56
CA ALA A 12 -4.65 -2.22 11.90
C ALA A 12 -4.67 -1.20 10.74
N LYS A 13 -5.76 -1.17 9.97
CA LYS A 13 -5.95 -0.19 8.90
C LYS A 13 -6.03 1.24 9.46
N GLU A 14 -6.79 1.45 10.52
CA GLU A 14 -6.88 2.76 11.18
C GLU A 14 -5.51 3.23 11.67
N ALA A 15 -4.74 2.36 12.33
CA ALA A 15 -3.38 2.67 12.78
C ALA A 15 -2.44 3.00 11.61
N TRP A 16 -2.52 2.25 10.50
CA TRP A 16 -1.75 2.50 9.28
C TRP A 16 -2.07 3.86 8.66
N ASP A 17 -3.36 4.19 8.55
CA ASP A 17 -3.79 5.48 8.00
C ASP A 17 -3.33 6.64 8.90
N GLN A 18 -3.36 6.48 10.23
CA GLN A 18 -2.83 7.46 11.18
C GLN A 18 -1.30 7.61 11.08
N GLU A 19 -0.56 6.51 10.95
CA GLU A 19 0.91 6.54 10.77
C GLU A 19 1.29 7.31 9.50
N HIS A 20 0.54 7.14 8.41
CA HIS A 20 0.75 7.91 7.19
C HIS A 20 0.57 9.41 7.40
N VAL A 21 -0.47 9.83 8.12
CA VAL A 21 -0.68 11.25 8.45
C VAL A 21 0.50 11.79 9.27
N ASN A 22 0.88 11.08 10.34
CA ASN A 22 1.99 11.48 11.21
C ASN A 22 3.30 11.60 10.43
N THR A 23 3.56 10.67 9.51
CA THR A 23 4.77 10.68 8.67
C THR A 23 4.80 11.90 7.74
N GLN A 24 3.65 12.31 7.16
CA GLN A 24 3.60 13.50 6.33
C GLN A 24 3.78 14.79 7.14
N GLU A 25 3.19 14.87 8.33
CA GLU A 25 3.36 16.00 9.23
C GLU A 25 4.82 16.14 9.70
N GLU A 26 5.46 15.03 10.06
CA GLU A 26 6.87 15.01 10.43
C GLU A 26 7.77 15.41 9.26
N LYS A 27 7.48 14.93 8.03
CA LYS A 27 8.19 15.37 6.82
C LYS A 27 8.07 16.89 6.64
N GLN A 28 6.87 17.45 6.80
CA GLN A 28 6.68 18.89 6.66
C GLN A 28 7.42 19.68 7.73
N ARG A 29 7.37 19.21 9.00
CA ARG A 29 8.11 19.81 10.12
C ARG A 29 9.62 19.81 9.83
N TYR A 30 10.16 18.66 9.45
CA TYR A 30 11.58 18.51 9.13
C TYR A 30 12.03 19.43 7.98
N LEU A 31 11.25 19.51 6.90
CA LEU A 31 11.56 20.38 5.76
C LEU A 31 11.48 21.86 6.13
N ASN A 32 10.49 22.26 6.93
CA ASN A 32 10.37 23.65 7.39
C ASN A 32 11.56 24.08 8.26
N GLU A 33 12.11 23.16 9.08
CA GLU A 33 13.29 23.42 9.90
C GLU A 33 14.59 23.45 9.08
N ARG A 34 14.76 22.51 8.15
CA ARG A 34 15.98 22.39 7.32
C ARG A 34 16.06 23.39 6.19
N VAL A 35 14.92 23.72 5.58
CA VAL A 35 14.82 24.61 4.43
C VAL A 35 13.71 25.63 4.71
N PRO A 36 13.97 26.61 5.60
CA PRO A 36 13.00 27.65 5.90
C PRO A 36 12.72 28.49 4.67
N HIS A 37 11.53 29.09 4.62
CA HIS A 37 11.14 29.93 3.50
C HIS A 37 12.09 31.13 3.35
N CYS A 38 12.70 31.26 2.18
CA CYS A 38 13.61 32.35 1.88
C CYS A 38 12.85 33.55 1.33
N ASN A 39 12.79 34.66 2.07
CA ASN A 39 12.21 35.90 1.60
C ASN A 39 13.29 36.82 1.02
N THR A 40 13.20 37.12 -0.28
CA THR A 40 14.17 37.94 -1.00
C THR A 40 13.70 39.38 -1.25
N HIS A 41 12.43 39.70 -0.95
CA HIS A 41 11.78 40.94 -1.38
C HIS A 41 12.39 42.23 -0.78
N SER A 42 13.17 42.13 0.28
CA SER A 42 13.80 43.27 0.97
C SER A 42 15.34 43.21 1.01
N LEU A 43 15.95 42.25 0.30
CA LEU A 43 17.40 42.07 0.34
C LEU A 43 18.12 42.96 -0.69
N GLY A 44 19.20 43.60 -0.28
CA GLY A 44 20.08 44.35 -1.19
C GLY A 44 20.89 43.44 -2.12
N MET A 45 21.37 43.98 -3.25
CA MET A 45 22.08 43.21 -4.29
C MET A 45 23.26 42.38 -3.75
N ALA A 46 24.10 42.95 -2.88
CA ALA A 46 25.25 42.24 -2.33
C ALA A 46 24.84 41.03 -1.47
N VAL A 47 23.78 41.18 -0.67
CA VAL A 47 23.25 40.11 0.19
C VAL A 47 22.59 39.01 -0.65
N LEU A 48 21.90 39.38 -1.72
CA LEU A 48 21.33 38.41 -2.67
C LEU A 48 22.42 37.58 -3.37
N GLN A 49 23.52 38.21 -3.77
CA GLN A 49 24.64 37.50 -4.39
C GLN A 49 25.31 36.52 -3.43
N GLU A 50 25.46 36.89 -2.15
CA GLU A 50 26.00 35.99 -1.13
C GLU A 50 25.06 34.81 -0.87
N LEU A 51 23.77 35.08 -0.68
CA LEU A 51 22.76 34.04 -0.53
C LEU A 51 22.75 33.04 -1.70
N CYS A 52 22.88 33.52 -2.94
CA CYS A 52 22.97 32.64 -4.11
C CYS A 52 24.22 31.74 -4.07
N ARG A 53 25.37 32.25 -3.60
CA ARG A 53 26.58 31.44 -3.42
C ARG A 53 26.39 30.38 -2.34
N GLU A 54 25.85 30.77 -1.18
CA GLU A 54 25.58 29.85 -0.08
C GLU A 54 24.59 28.74 -0.48
N LEU A 55 23.51 29.09 -1.19
CA LEU A 55 22.53 28.10 -1.66
C LEU A 55 23.15 27.14 -2.67
N HIS A 56 23.98 27.64 -3.58
CA HIS A 56 24.67 26.79 -4.55
C HIS A 56 25.61 25.80 -3.88
N GLU A 57 26.39 26.23 -2.89
CA GLU A 57 27.25 25.32 -2.10
C GLU A 57 26.42 24.27 -1.34
N LYS A 58 25.35 24.70 -0.66
CA LYS A 58 24.43 23.80 0.05
C LYS A 58 23.80 22.74 -0.86
N VAL A 59 23.43 23.11 -2.09
CA VAL A 59 22.88 22.15 -3.07
C VAL A 59 23.88 21.04 -3.38
N GLY A 60 25.17 21.37 -3.54
CA GLY A 60 26.21 20.37 -3.77
C GLY A 60 26.30 19.35 -2.62
N ILE A 61 26.34 19.85 -1.38
CA ILE A 61 26.41 19.00 -0.18
C ILE A 61 25.16 18.11 -0.06
N VAL A 62 23.96 18.70 -0.21
CA VAL A 62 22.70 17.96 -0.06
C VAL A 62 22.53 16.91 -1.17
N ASP A 63 23.00 17.17 -2.39
CA ASP A 63 22.92 16.19 -3.47
C ASP A 63 23.87 15.01 -3.25
N GLU A 64 25.06 15.24 -2.70
CA GLU A 64 25.97 14.18 -2.26
C GLU A 64 25.32 13.32 -1.16
N GLU A 65 24.76 13.95 -0.12
CA GLU A 65 24.03 13.24 0.95
C GLU A 65 22.84 12.44 0.38
N ARG A 66 22.09 13.01 -0.56
CA ARG A 66 20.97 12.35 -1.25
C ARG A 66 21.46 11.13 -2.02
N TYR A 67 22.57 11.24 -2.74
CA TYR A 67 23.16 10.13 -3.48
C TYR A 67 23.56 8.97 -2.56
N ASP A 68 24.20 9.26 -1.43
CA ASP A 68 24.58 8.25 -0.44
C ASP A 68 23.37 7.53 0.18
N ILE A 69 22.31 8.29 0.48
CA ILE A 69 21.06 7.72 0.99
C ILE A 69 20.41 6.83 -0.06
N GLU A 70 20.37 7.27 -1.33
CA GLU A 70 19.82 6.50 -2.44
C GLU A 70 20.59 5.18 -2.64
N ALA A 71 21.92 5.21 -2.56
CA ALA A 71 22.75 4.01 -2.65
C ALA A 71 22.44 3.01 -1.51
N LYS A 72 22.24 3.48 -0.28
CA LYS A 72 21.85 2.65 0.87
C LYS A 72 20.46 2.04 0.68
N VAL A 73 19.50 2.82 0.20
CA VAL A 73 18.14 2.32 -0.11
C VAL A 73 18.22 1.24 -1.18
N LEU A 74 18.97 1.47 -2.26
CA LEU A 74 19.14 0.49 -3.34
C LEU A 74 19.80 -0.80 -2.85
N HIS A 75 20.80 -0.70 -1.98
CA HIS A 75 21.41 -1.88 -1.35
C HIS A 75 20.38 -2.69 -0.56
N ASN A 76 19.62 -2.03 0.31
CA ASN A 76 18.58 -2.69 1.11
C ASN A 76 17.47 -3.28 0.23
N THR A 77 17.07 -2.60 -0.85
CA THR A 77 16.08 -3.13 -1.81
C THR A 77 16.56 -4.43 -2.44
N ARG A 78 17.81 -4.48 -2.91
CA ARG A 78 18.41 -5.69 -3.48
C ARG A 78 18.46 -6.83 -2.47
N GLU A 79 18.88 -6.54 -1.23
CA GLU A 79 18.92 -7.55 -0.18
C GLU A 79 17.52 -8.09 0.15
N ILE A 80 16.51 -7.22 0.21
CA ILE A 80 15.11 -7.64 0.40
C ILE A 80 14.63 -8.53 -0.75
N GLU A 81 14.99 -8.22 -2.00
CA GLU A 81 14.65 -9.04 -3.17
C GLU A 81 15.30 -10.43 -3.09
N ASP A 82 16.58 -10.48 -2.77
CA ASP A 82 17.31 -11.73 -2.58
C ASP A 82 16.73 -12.58 -1.44
N LEU A 83 16.39 -11.94 -0.32
CA LEU A 83 15.76 -12.61 0.82
C LEU A 83 14.35 -13.11 0.47
N LYS A 84 13.56 -12.32 -0.26
CA LYS A 84 12.24 -12.76 -0.76
C LYS A 84 12.38 -14.00 -1.63
N MET A 85 13.39 -14.04 -2.51
CA MET A 85 13.64 -15.22 -3.34
C MET A 85 14.02 -16.44 -2.52
N LYS A 86 14.95 -16.29 -1.56
CA LYS A 86 15.32 -17.37 -0.63
C LYS A 86 14.11 -17.88 0.15
N VAL A 87 13.25 -16.98 0.63
CA VAL A 87 12.02 -17.35 1.34
C VAL A 87 11.09 -18.15 0.43
N LEU A 88 10.93 -17.77 -0.85
CA LEU A 88 10.12 -18.53 -1.80
C LEU A 88 10.67 -19.95 -2.04
N ASP A 89 11.98 -20.09 -2.18
CA ASP A 89 12.63 -21.38 -2.35
C ASP A 89 12.50 -22.26 -1.09
N LEU A 90 12.68 -21.67 0.10
CA LEU A 90 12.59 -22.36 1.40
C LEU A 90 11.16 -22.73 1.80
N ARG A 91 10.17 -21.90 1.47
CA ARG A 91 8.73 -22.21 1.69
C ARG A 91 8.27 -23.39 0.82
N GLY A 92 9.17 -23.93 0.01
CA GLY A 92 9.03 -25.10 -0.82
C GLY A 92 8.37 -24.77 -2.15
N LYS A 93 8.73 -25.52 -3.19
CA LYS A 93 7.89 -25.71 -4.37
C LYS A 93 6.52 -26.21 -3.91
N PHE A 94 5.60 -25.33 -3.52
CA PHE A 94 4.25 -25.48 -4.03
C PHE A 94 4.46 -25.55 -5.53
N LYS A 95 4.44 -26.77 -6.10
CA LYS A 95 4.39 -26.93 -7.55
C LYS A 95 3.28 -25.97 -7.96
N ARG A 96 3.62 -24.88 -8.65
CA ARG A 96 2.63 -24.01 -9.29
C ARG A 96 1.63 -24.99 -9.89
N PRO A 97 0.38 -25.09 -9.38
CA PRO A 97 -0.50 -26.18 -9.77
C PRO A 97 -0.48 -26.20 -11.29
N ALA A 98 -0.01 -27.32 -11.87
CA ALA A 98 0.29 -27.36 -13.31
C ALA A 98 -0.92 -26.75 -14.02
N LEU A 99 -0.72 -25.74 -14.88
CA LEU A 99 -1.81 -24.98 -15.49
C LEU A 99 -2.81 -25.95 -16.12
N ARG A 100 -3.88 -26.28 -15.39
CA ARG A 100 -4.92 -27.19 -15.87
C ARG A 100 -5.80 -26.33 -16.76
N ARG A 101 -6.11 -26.82 -17.98
CA ARG A 101 -7.20 -26.25 -18.77
C ARG A 101 -8.49 -26.41 -17.98
N VAL A 102 -8.87 -25.37 -17.24
CA VAL A 102 -10.15 -25.29 -16.55
C VAL A 102 -11.20 -25.09 -17.64
N ARG A 103 -12.03 -26.10 -17.86
CA ARG A 103 -13.21 -25.96 -18.72
C ARG A 103 -14.18 -25.01 -18.02
N VAL A 104 -14.95 -24.27 -18.82
CA VAL A 104 -16.03 -23.39 -18.33
C VAL A 104 -16.88 -24.18 -17.32
N SER A 105 -17.04 -23.64 -16.11
CA SER A 105 -17.81 -24.30 -15.05
C SER A 105 -19.25 -24.53 -15.52
N ALA A 106 -19.93 -25.55 -14.96
CA ALA A 106 -21.33 -25.81 -15.27
C ALA A 106 -22.20 -24.57 -15.05
N ASP A 107 -21.92 -23.80 -14.01
CA ASP A 107 -22.61 -22.54 -13.69
C ASP A 107 -22.38 -21.45 -14.75
N ALA A 108 -21.15 -21.27 -15.22
CA ALA A 108 -20.83 -20.32 -16.29
C ALA A 108 -21.44 -20.75 -17.65
N MET A 109 -21.49 -22.06 -17.92
CA MET A 109 -22.12 -22.60 -19.13
C MET A 109 -23.64 -22.43 -19.10
N LEU A 110 -24.28 -22.72 -17.96
CA LEU A 110 -25.73 -22.53 -17.78
C LEU A 110 -26.13 -21.05 -17.88
N ARG A 111 -25.32 -20.15 -17.30
CA ARG A 111 -25.55 -18.70 -17.41
C ARG A 111 -25.44 -18.19 -18.85
N ALA A 112 -24.51 -18.74 -19.63
CA ALA A 112 -24.35 -18.40 -21.04
C ALA A 112 -25.49 -18.95 -21.93
N LEU A 113 -25.99 -20.15 -21.66
CA LEU A 113 -27.04 -20.80 -22.45
C LEU A 113 -28.46 -20.36 -22.09
N LEU A 114 -28.74 -20.13 -20.81
CA LEU A 114 -30.10 -19.89 -20.29
C LEU A 114 -30.31 -18.45 -19.82
N GLY A 115 -29.27 -17.61 -19.91
CA GLY A 115 -29.32 -16.21 -19.53
C GLY A 115 -29.78 -15.99 -18.08
N SER A 116 -30.59 -14.98 -17.85
CA SER A 116 -31.07 -14.57 -16.51
C SER A 116 -32.12 -15.50 -15.90
N LYS A 117 -32.62 -16.52 -16.63
CA LYS A 117 -33.74 -17.37 -16.18
C LYS A 117 -33.34 -18.45 -15.17
N HIS A 118 -32.04 -18.77 -15.04
CA HIS A 118 -31.54 -19.76 -14.09
C HIS A 118 -30.47 -19.14 -13.20
N LYS A 119 -30.90 -18.57 -12.08
CA LYS A 119 -30.03 -18.01 -11.03
C LYS A 119 -30.01 -18.94 -9.81
N VAL A 120 -29.79 -20.23 -10.05
CA VAL A 120 -29.63 -21.21 -8.97
C VAL A 120 -28.14 -21.25 -8.65
N SER A 121 -27.71 -20.50 -7.63
CA SER A 121 -26.38 -20.72 -7.08
C SER A 121 -26.33 -22.15 -6.53
N MET A 122 -25.40 -22.97 -7.00
CA MET A 122 -25.12 -24.29 -6.41
C MET A 122 -24.37 -24.19 -5.08
N ASP A 123 -24.32 -23.01 -4.46
CA ASP A 123 -23.87 -22.86 -3.08
C ASP A 123 -24.78 -23.68 -2.17
N LEU A 124 -24.21 -24.60 -1.40
CA LEU A 124 -24.91 -25.39 -0.38
C LEU A 124 -25.74 -24.51 0.58
N ARG A 125 -25.34 -23.24 0.73
CA ARG A 125 -26.00 -22.20 1.52
C ARG A 125 -27.35 -21.76 0.97
N ALA A 126 -27.56 -21.78 -0.35
CA ALA A 126 -28.76 -21.24 -0.99
C ALA A 126 -30.00 -22.13 -0.78
N ASN A 127 -29.82 -23.41 -0.47
CA ASN A 127 -30.91 -24.38 -0.20
C ASN A 127 -31.30 -24.47 1.28
N LEU A 128 -30.64 -23.73 2.18
CA LEU A 128 -30.98 -23.72 3.60
C LEU A 128 -32.11 -22.71 3.84
N LYS A 129 -33.23 -23.18 4.39
CA LYS A 129 -34.44 -22.37 4.64
C LYS A 129 -34.12 -21.27 5.66
N SER A 130 -34.12 -20.01 5.23
CA SER A 130 -34.02 -18.87 6.15
C SER A 130 -35.32 -18.74 6.95
N VAL A 131 -35.26 -18.92 8.26
CA VAL A 131 -36.40 -18.61 9.14
C VAL A 131 -36.49 -17.09 9.24
N LYS A 132 -37.58 -16.50 8.76
CA LYS A 132 -37.91 -15.10 9.04
C LYS A 132 -38.12 -14.99 10.55
N LYS A 133 -37.27 -14.24 11.25
CA LYS A 133 -37.59 -13.79 12.60
C LYS A 133 -38.70 -12.76 12.43
N GLU A 134 -39.91 -13.11 12.87
CA GLU A 134 -40.94 -12.11 13.11
C GLU A 134 -40.45 -11.25 14.27
N ASP A 135 -40.49 -9.93 14.09
CA ASP A 135 -40.23 -8.97 15.16
C ASP A 135 -41.33 -9.13 16.21
N THR A 136 -41.04 -9.88 17.28
CA THR A 136 -41.82 -9.78 18.51
C THR A 136 -41.38 -8.54 19.26
N GLU A 137 -42.19 -7.48 19.13
CA GLU A 137 -42.32 -6.46 20.16
C GLU A 137 -42.54 -7.14 21.52
N LYS A 138 -41.62 -6.88 22.46
CA LYS A 138 -41.85 -6.49 23.86
C LYS A 138 -40.52 -6.26 24.57
#